data_AF-A0A9N8EME2-F1
#
_entry.id   AF-A0A9N8EME2-F1
#
_cell.length_a   1.000
_cell.length_b   1.000
_cell.length_c   1.000
_cell.angle_alpha   90.00
_cell.angle_beta   90.00
_cell.angle_gamma   90.00
#
_symmetry.space_group_name_H-M   'P 1'
#
loop_
_entity.id
_entity.type
_entity.pdbx_description
1 polymer ?
#
loop_
_entity_poly.entity_id
_entity_poly.type
_entity_poly.pdbx_seq_one_letter_code
_entity_poly.pdbx_strand_id
1 'polypeptide(L)'
;MAFFDEACAEHWYQDNSRSKTPIPDHVCQEIAHIGSLPVMKWAREKEFPWDGDVCKAAAKNGHLELLKWTRQNGCPWDGRTCHAAAKNGHLDTLKWAHENGCPLEQWSMCSSAAKGGNVEILKWVREKGCRWSTYTCSSAASCGKLECLMWARAHGCPWGIHTCHKAAEHGHLEILKWAHENGCPWDEDTCQHAAEGGHLEVLKWLRENGCPWASTTCEVAAEHGHLEILKYAHENGCPWDAVTCCMAAVGGHVEVLKWARENGCPWDSRTCTAAVEHVNPVCLKWAHENGCTWDEETCNTAAENGYLEIFKWLHEKGCPWNADTCAVAARHGHLAILKWAHENGCPWDEETCAAAAAADCEYHDIFNYARENGCPVPRYLERWGEMDGRFLGH
;
A
#
# COMPACT_ATOMS: atom_id res chain seq x y z
N MET A 1 19.99 11.25 -9.54
CA MET A 1 21.20 11.97 -10.01
C MET A 1 20.83 13.41 -10.29
N ALA A 2 21.76 14.36 -10.30
CA ALA A 2 21.43 15.73 -10.69
C ALA A 2 22.33 16.15 -11.86
N PHE A 3 21.87 15.83 -13.07
CA PHE A 3 22.48 16.25 -14.32
C PHE A 3 22.05 17.70 -14.62
N PHE A 4 22.75 18.66 -14.04
CA PHE A 4 22.42 20.08 -14.23
C PHE A 4 22.89 20.63 -15.58
N ASP A 5 23.98 20.08 -16.11
CA ASP A 5 24.52 20.41 -17.42
C ASP A 5 25.24 19.21 -18.05
N GLU A 6 25.63 19.38 -19.31
CA GLU A 6 26.32 18.37 -20.11
C GLU A 6 27.69 18.00 -19.53
N ALA A 7 28.41 18.95 -18.92
CA ALA A 7 29.74 18.71 -18.36
C ALA A 7 29.66 17.79 -17.12
N CYS A 8 28.66 18.01 -16.25
CA CYS A 8 28.37 17.12 -15.13
C CYS A 8 27.93 15.74 -15.61
N ALA A 9 27.12 15.67 -16.68
CA ALA A 9 26.68 14.40 -17.26
C ALA A 9 27.85 13.59 -17.85
N GLU A 10 28.75 14.25 -18.57
CA GLU A 10 29.94 13.62 -19.14
C GLU A 10 30.92 13.16 -18.05
N HIS A 11 31.14 13.96 -16.99
CA HIS A 11 31.99 13.56 -15.86
C HIS A 11 31.44 12.31 -15.16
N TRP A 12 30.13 12.32 -14.86
CA TRP A 12 29.45 11.18 -14.27
C TRP A 12 29.54 9.93 -15.16
N TYR A 13 29.35 10.09 -16.47
CA TYR A 13 29.45 8.98 -17.42
C TYR A 13 30.84 8.37 -17.45
N GLN A 14 31.89 9.19 -17.43
CA GLN A 14 33.27 8.74 -17.40
C GLN A 14 33.60 7.97 -16.12
N ASP A 15 33.12 8.44 -14.96
CA ASP A 15 33.35 7.77 -13.68
C ASP A 15 32.62 6.41 -13.60
N ASN A 16 31.40 6.31 -14.12
CA ASN A 16 30.66 5.04 -14.17
C ASN A 16 31.27 4.05 -15.17
N SER A 17 31.73 4.56 -16.31
CA SER A 17 32.45 3.76 -17.31
C SER A 17 33.77 3.19 -16.75
N ARG A 18 34.50 3.99 -15.96
CA ARG A 18 35.75 3.56 -15.29
C ARG A 18 35.49 2.54 -14.19
N SER A 19 34.43 2.71 -13.41
CA SER A 19 34.06 1.81 -12.31
C SER A 19 33.34 0.53 -12.77
N LYS A 20 33.02 0.40 -14.07
CA LYS A 20 32.19 -0.69 -14.63
C LYS A 20 30.83 -0.80 -13.94
N THR A 21 30.33 0.30 -13.40
CA THR A 21 29.01 0.34 -12.77
C THR A 21 27.95 0.28 -13.87
N PRO A 22 26.94 -0.61 -13.77
CA PRO A 22 25.84 -0.64 -14.72
C PRO A 22 25.14 0.72 -14.77
N ILE A 23 24.97 1.26 -15.98
CA ILE A 23 24.26 2.53 -16.17
C ILE A 23 22.76 2.24 -16.03
N PRO A 24 22.02 2.99 -15.20
CA PRO A 24 20.61 2.70 -15.01
C PRO A 24 19.78 2.95 -16.27
N ASP A 25 18.81 2.07 -16.54
CA ASP A 25 17.94 2.16 -17.72
C ASP A 25 17.00 3.38 -17.71
N HIS A 26 16.86 4.05 -16.56
CA HIS A 26 15.96 5.20 -16.36
C HIS A 26 16.66 6.57 -16.46
N VAL A 27 17.93 6.64 -16.89
CA VAL A 27 18.67 7.92 -17.01
C VAL A 27 17.92 8.92 -17.89
N CYS A 28 17.41 8.51 -19.05
CA CYS A 28 16.62 9.40 -19.91
C CYS A 28 15.31 9.87 -19.25
N GLN A 29 14.69 9.05 -18.39
CA GLN A 29 13.50 9.46 -17.66
C GLN A 29 13.81 10.54 -16.61
N GLU A 30 14.93 10.42 -15.89
CA GLU A 30 15.38 11.47 -14.95
C GLU A 30 15.68 12.78 -15.68
N ILE A 31 16.38 12.72 -16.82
CA ILE A 31 16.69 13.91 -17.62
C ILE A 31 15.40 14.58 -18.12
N ALA A 32 14.42 13.79 -18.59
CA ALA A 32 13.12 14.31 -19.00
C ALA A 32 12.32 14.88 -17.83
N HIS A 33 12.50 14.38 -16.61
CA HIS A 33 11.90 14.97 -15.41
C HIS A 33 12.48 16.36 -15.12
N ILE A 34 13.80 16.51 -15.24
CA ILE A 34 14.50 17.80 -15.06
C ILE A 34 14.15 18.78 -16.18
N GLY A 35 13.93 18.29 -17.41
CA GLY A 35 13.59 19.13 -18.56
C GLY A 35 14.78 19.62 -19.37
N SER A 36 15.99 19.09 -19.12
CA SER A 36 17.21 19.55 -19.77
C SER A 36 17.33 18.97 -21.18
N LEU A 37 16.95 19.77 -22.18
CA LEU A 37 17.10 19.39 -23.59
C LEU A 37 18.56 19.18 -24.02
N PRO A 38 19.56 19.99 -23.58
CA PRO A 38 20.97 19.74 -23.90
C PRO A 38 21.44 18.38 -23.38
N VAL A 39 21.14 18.06 -22.11
CA VAL A 39 21.52 16.78 -21.51
C VAL A 39 20.77 15.62 -22.17
N MET A 40 19.53 15.82 -22.59
CA MET A 40 18.78 14.81 -23.33
C MET A 40 19.43 14.52 -24.69
N LYS A 41 19.88 15.55 -25.41
CA LYS A 41 20.61 15.38 -26.68
C LYS A 41 21.90 14.60 -26.47
N TRP A 42 22.70 15.00 -25.47
CA TRP A 42 23.90 14.27 -25.06
C TRP A 42 23.58 12.80 -24.75
N ALA A 43 22.50 12.53 -24.00
CA ALA A 43 22.11 11.16 -23.66
C ALA A 43 21.73 10.33 -24.91
N ARG A 44 21.17 10.98 -25.93
CA ARG A 44 20.88 10.32 -27.22
C ARG A 44 22.14 10.04 -28.03
N GLU A 45 23.15 10.90 -27.99
CA GLU A 45 24.45 10.65 -28.62
C GLU A 45 25.18 9.45 -27.98
N LYS A 46 24.98 9.23 -26.67
CA LYS A 46 25.51 8.06 -25.96
C LYS A 46 24.63 6.80 -26.10
N GLU A 47 23.60 6.85 -26.94
CA GLU A 47 22.68 5.73 -27.22
C GLU A 47 21.98 5.16 -25.98
N PHE A 48 21.74 5.98 -24.95
CA PHE A 48 21.00 5.51 -23.78
C PHE A 48 19.61 5.01 -24.16
N PRO A 49 19.10 3.95 -23.51
CA PRO A 49 17.76 3.46 -23.78
C PRO A 49 16.70 4.49 -23.37
N TRP A 50 15.60 4.53 -24.11
CA TRP A 50 14.41 5.30 -23.73
C TRP A 50 13.14 4.56 -24.11
N ASP A 51 12.07 4.88 -23.42
CA ASP A 51 10.74 4.31 -23.61
C ASP A 51 9.67 5.41 -23.42
N GLY A 52 8.39 5.00 -23.39
CA GLY A 52 7.27 5.93 -23.27
C GLY A 52 7.28 6.76 -21.99
N ASP A 53 8.00 6.34 -20.96
CA ASP A 53 8.09 7.07 -19.71
C ASP A 53 8.91 8.35 -19.82
N VAL A 54 9.78 8.47 -20.82
CA VAL A 54 10.50 9.73 -21.12
C VAL A 54 9.52 10.81 -21.57
N CYS A 55 8.63 10.51 -22.53
CA CYS A 55 7.57 11.43 -22.94
C CYS A 55 6.58 11.69 -21.79
N LYS A 56 6.24 10.67 -21.00
CA LYS A 56 5.41 10.84 -19.79
C LYS A 56 6.03 11.82 -18.79
N ALA A 57 7.33 11.71 -18.50
CA ALA A 57 8.04 12.57 -17.55
C ALA A 57 8.15 14.01 -18.06
N ALA A 58 8.44 14.20 -19.35
CA ALA A 58 8.46 15.52 -19.98
C ALA A 58 7.08 16.19 -19.92
N ALA A 59 6.01 15.44 -20.23
CA ALA A 59 4.63 15.92 -20.17
C ALA A 59 4.15 16.22 -18.74
N LYS A 60 4.54 15.39 -17.76
CA LYS A 60 4.23 15.56 -16.34
C LYS A 60 4.74 16.90 -15.79
N ASN A 61 5.87 17.38 -16.28
CA ASN A 61 6.52 18.61 -15.80
C ASN A 61 6.37 19.80 -16.78
N GLY A 62 5.60 19.63 -17.86
CA GLY A 62 5.31 20.72 -18.80
C GLY A 62 6.47 21.10 -19.70
N HIS A 63 7.48 20.24 -19.85
CA HIS A 63 8.67 20.47 -20.68
C HIS A 63 8.36 20.29 -22.17
N LEU A 64 7.53 21.19 -22.72
CA LEU A 64 6.98 21.09 -24.07
C LEU A 64 8.07 20.96 -25.16
N GLU A 65 9.13 21.76 -25.09
CA GLU A 65 10.20 21.71 -26.09
C GLU A 65 10.99 20.40 -26.04
N LEU A 66 11.21 19.85 -24.85
CA LEU A 66 11.81 18.53 -24.70
C LEU A 66 10.87 17.43 -25.21
N LEU A 67 9.57 17.54 -24.93
CA LEU A 67 8.57 16.58 -25.42
C LEU A 67 8.49 16.60 -26.96
N LYS A 68 8.47 17.78 -27.57
CA LYS A 68 8.54 17.96 -29.04
C LYS A 68 9.76 17.26 -29.61
N TRP A 69 10.92 17.54 -29.03
CA TRP A 69 12.18 17.00 -29.52
C TRP A 69 12.27 15.48 -29.36
N THR A 70 11.92 14.94 -28.19
CA THR A 70 11.91 13.48 -27.94
C THR A 70 10.98 12.77 -28.91
N ARG A 71 9.79 13.33 -29.19
CA ARG A 71 8.86 12.75 -30.16
C ARG A 71 9.41 12.76 -31.58
N GLN A 72 9.98 13.87 -32.04
CA GLN A 72 10.59 13.99 -33.38
C GLN A 72 11.72 12.99 -33.60
N ASN A 73 12.40 12.59 -32.53
CA ASN A 73 13.50 11.63 -32.57
C ASN A 73 13.05 10.18 -32.32
N GLY A 74 11.74 9.90 -32.39
CA GLY A 74 11.21 8.54 -32.37
C GLY A 74 10.94 7.96 -30.97
N CYS A 75 10.96 8.78 -29.92
CA CYS A 75 10.54 8.31 -28.59
C CYS A 75 9.05 7.88 -28.64
N PRO A 76 8.71 6.67 -28.18
CA PRO A 76 7.34 6.21 -28.15
C PRO A 76 6.53 6.98 -27.10
N TRP A 77 5.22 6.99 -27.26
CA TRP A 77 4.29 7.51 -26.25
C TRP A 77 2.97 6.75 -26.29
N ASP A 78 2.15 6.93 -25.25
CA ASP A 78 0.79 6.40 -25.17
C ASP A 78 -0.11 7.39 -24.40
N GLY A 79 -1.34 6.97 -24.10
CA GLY A 79 -2.31 7.79 -23.38
C GLY A 79 -1.78 8.34 -22.04
N ARG A 80 -0.79 7.70 -21.39
CA ARG A 80 -0.22 8.16 -20.11
C ARG A 80 0.46 9.53 -20.25
N THR A 81 0.98 9.88 -21.42
CA THR A 81 1.57 11.20 -21.69
C THR A 81 0.52 12.31 -21.58
N CYS A 82 -0.65 12.13 -22.20
CA CYS A 82 -1.78 13.07 -22.07
C CYS A 82 -2.29 13.13 -20.62
N HIS A 83 -2.44 11.99 -19.94
CA HIS A 83 -2.86 11.96 -18.53
C HIS A 83 -1.91 12.74 -17.62
N ALA A 84 -0.60 12.58 -17.83
CA ALA A 84 0.42 13.28 -17.05
C ALA A 84 0.34 14.79 -17.26
N ALA A 85 0.20 15.27 -18.50
CA ALA A 85 0.02 16.70 -18.78
C ALA A 85 -1.30 17.23 -18.16
N ALA A 86 -2.41 16.51 -18.32
CA ALA A 86 -3.72 16.89 -17.79
C ALA A 86 -3.72 17.00 -16.26
N LYS A 87 -3.19 15.98 -15.57
CA LYS A 87 -3.13 15.92 -14.11
C LYS A 87 -2.24 17.01 -13.50
N ASN A 88 -1.20 17.46 -14.20
CA ASN A 88 -0.26 18.46 -13.68
C ASN A 88 -0.53 19.87 -14.22
N GLY A 89 -1.64 20.11 -14.92
CA GLY A 89 -2.04 21.46 -15.31
C GLY A 89 -1.35 22.00 -16.57
N HIS A 90 -0.68 21.16 -17.37
CA HIS A 90 0.05 21.57 -18.56
C HIS A 90 -0.81 21.53 -19.83
N LEU A 91 -1.72 22.51 -19.97
CA LEU A 91 -2.68 22.57 -21.07
C LEU A 91 -2.02 22.63 -22.46
N ASP A 92 -0.98 23.45 -22.64
CA ASP A 92 -0.30 23.59 -23.94
C ASP A 92 0.40 22.30 -24.35
N THR A 93 1.03 21.62 -23.37
CA THR A 93 1.64 20.32 -23.58
C THR A 93 0.62 19.26 -23.95
N LEU A 94 -0.53 19.24 -23.27
CA LEU A 94 -1.64 18.33 -23.58
C LEU A 94 -2.21 18.58 -24.98
N LYS A 95 -2.49 19.83 -25.33
CA LYS A 95 -2.99 20.22 -26.67
C LYS A 95 -2.03 19.75 -27.75
N TRP A 96 -0.76 20.09 -27.62
CA TRP A 96 0.25 19.72 -28.60
C TRP A 96 0.40 18.21 -28.72
N ALA A 97 0.43 17.47 -27.59
CA ALA A 97 0.54 16.01 -27.62
C ALA A 97 -0.64 15.37 -28.38
N HIS A 98 -1.87 15.79 -28.07
CA HIS A 98 -3.07 15.29 -28.74
C HIS A 98 -3.09 15.60 -30.25
N GLU A 99 -2.76 16.84 -30.64
CA GLU A 99 -2.70 17.28 -32.04
C GLU A 99 -1.65 16.52 -32.85
N ASN A 100 -0.61 15.99 -32.20
CA ASN A 100 0.44 15.19 -32.83
C ASN A 100 0.19 13.67 -32.73
N GLY A 101 -1.03 13.27 -32.36
CA GLY A 101 -1.46 11.87 -32.39
C GLY A 101 -1.24 11.09 -31.09
N CYS A 102 -0.93 11.76 -29.96
CA CYS A 102 -0.98 11.11 -28.66
C CYS A 102 -2.44 10.75 -28.30
N PRO A 103 -2.74 9.50 -27.93
CA PRO A 103 -4.10 9.08 -27.61
C PRO A 103 -4.72 9.91 -26.48
N LEU A 104 -5.98 10.31 -26.66
CA LEU A 104 -6.79 10.96 -25.64
C LEU A 104 -7.87 9.97 -25.18
N GLU A 105 -7.64 9.30 -24.05
CA GLU A 105 -8.58 8.29 -23.55
C GLU A 105 -9.90 8.93 -23.10
N GLN A 106 -11.00 8.54 -23.73
CA GLN A 106 -12.27 9.25 -23.59
C GLN A 106 -12.90 9.14 -22.19
N TRP A 107 -12.59 8.09 -21.40
CA TRP A 107 -13.30 7.80 -20.15
C TRP A 107 -12.56 8.25 -18.88
N SER A 108 -11.22 8.32 -18.94
CA SER A 108 -10.31 8.56 -17.82
C SER A 108 -9.76 9.99 -17.78
N MET A 109 -9.75 10.69 -18.92
CA MET A 109 -9.12 12.00 -19.04
C MET A 109 -9.77 13.08 -18.16
N CYS A 110 -11.11 13.11 -18.08
CA CYS A 110 -11.83 14.05 -17.22
C CYS A 110 -11.43 13.88 -15.74
N SER A 111 -11.26 12.64 -15.28
CA SER A 111 -10.84 12.35 -13.90
C SER A 111 -9.41 12.79 -13.63
N SER A 112 -8.51 12.64 -14.60
CA SER A 112 -7.13 13.15 -14.46
C SER A 112 -7.07 14.67 -14.44
N ALA A 113 -7.82 15.34 -15.30
CA ALA A 113 -7.94 16.80 -15.28
C ALA A 113 -8.55 17.31 -13.95
N ALA A 114 -9.61 16.65 -13.47
CA ALA A 114 -10.25 16.94 -12.19
C ALA A 114 -9.30 16.74 -10.99
N LYS A 115 -8.45 15.70 -11.04
CA LYS A 115 -7.40 15.45 -10.04
C LYS A 115 -6.38 16.60 -10.00
N GLY A 116 -6.01 17.13 -11.16
CA GLY A 116 -5.11 18.28 -11.28
C GLY A 116 -5.72 19.60 -10.83
N GLY A 117 -7.04 19.74 -10.92
CA GLY A 117 -7.76 20.94 -10.49
C GLY A 117 -7.72 22.08 -11.50
N ASN A 118 -7.30 21.83 -12.74
CA ASN A 118 -7.30 22.84 -13.78
C ASN A 118 -8.60 22.79 -14.59
N VAL A 119 -9.49 23.77 -14.34
CA VAL A 119 -10.80 23.87 -15.00
C VAL A 119 -10.67 24.06 -16.52
N GLU A 120 -9.65 24.76 -16.99
CA GLU A 120 -9.43 24.98 -18.44
C GLU A 120 -9.06 23.69 -19.18
N ILE A 121 -8.26 22.82 -18.54
CA ILE A 121 -8.02 21.47 -19.06
C ILE A 121 -9.33 20.69 -19.09
N LEU A 122 -10.11 20.73 -18.01
CA LEU A 122 -11.37 20.00 -17.93
C LEU A 122 -12.39 20.45 -18.99
N LYS A 123 -12.47 21.76 -19.26
CA LYS A 123 -13.25 22.33 -20.38
C LYS A 123 -12.77 21.79 -21.72
N TRP A 124 -11.47 21.89 -21.97
CA TRP A 124 -10.88 21.50 -23.25
C TRP A 124 -11.06 20.00 -23.53
N VAL A 125 -10.86 19.12 -22.55
CA VAL A 125 -11.06 17.66 -22.75
C VAL A 125 -12.54 17.33 -23.01
N ARG A 126 -13.48 18.08 -22.41
CA ARG A 126 -14.92 17.95 -22.70
C ARG A 126 -15.26 18.37 -24.13
N GLU A 127 -14.66 19.45 -24.62
CA GLU A 127 -14.80 19.88 -26.03
C GLU A 127 -14.27 18.84 -27.01
N LYS A 128 -13.22 18.09 -26.64
CA LYS A 128 -12.67 16.96 -27.42
C LYS A 128 -13.48 15.68 -27.31
N GLY A 129 -14.62 15.69 -26.60
CA GLY A 129 -15.55 14.56 -26.51
C GLY A 129 -15.23 13.55 -25.42
N CYS A 130 -14.26 13.81 -24.52
CA CYS A 130 -14.05 12.96 -23.34
C CYS A 130 -15.30 12.96 -22.47
N ARG A 131 -15.80 11.80 -22.09
CA ARG A 131 -17.04 11.62 -21.33
C ARG A 131 -16.80 11.85 -19.85
N TRP A 132 -17.88 12.17 -19.14
CA TRP A 132 -17.86 12.11 -17.69
C TRP A 132 -17.67 10.67 -17.22
N SER A 133 -16.96 10.51 -16.11
CA SER A 133 -17.00 9.28 -15.32
C SER A 133 -17.48 9.61 -13.91
N THR A 134 -18.03 8.61 -13.23
CA THR A 134 -18.38 8.73 -11.80
C THR A 134 -17.16 9.07 -10.93
N TYR A 135 -15.95 8.79 -11.42
CA TYR A 135 -14.69 9.11 -10.75
C TYR A 135 -14.26 10.58 -10.91
N THR A 136 -14.88 11.36 -11.81
CA THR A 136 -14.43 12.73 -12.06
C THR A 136 -14.68 13.62 -10.84
N CYS A 137 -15.88 13.56 -10.26
CA CYS A 137 -16.20 14.28 -9.02
C CYS A 137 -15.38 13.77 -7.82
N SER A 138 -15.28 12.45 -7.62
CA SER A 138 -14.50 11.91 -6.49
C SER A 138 -12.99 12.17 -6.61
N SER A 139 -12.45 12.26 -7.83
CA SER A 139 -11.05 12.66 -8.05
C SER A 139 -10.80 14.13 -7.70
N ALA A 140 -11.71 15.03 -8.08
CA ALA A 140 -11.63 16.43 -7.65
C ALA A 140 -11.74 16.54 -6.12
N ALA A 141 -12.67 15.79 -5.52
CA ALA A 141 -12.87 15.77 -4.07
C ALA A 141 -11.65 15.27 -3.31
N SER A 142 -11.07 14.13 -3.69
CA SER A 142 -9.84 13.56 -3.09
C SER A 142 -8.66 14.54 -3.11
N CYS A 143 -8.55 15.36 -4.15
CA CYS A 143 -7.41 16.28 -4.33
C CYS A 143 -7.69 17.73 -3.91
N GLY A 144 -8.80 17.98 -3.22
CA GLY A 144 -9.11 19.33 -2.70
C GLY A 144 -9.44 20.33 -3.79
N LYS A 145 -9.94 19.90 -4.96
CA LYS A 145 -10.16 20.74 -6.14
C LYS A 145 -11.61 21.21 -6.24
N LEU A 146 -12.03 22.08 -5.31
CA LEU A 146 -13.42 22.55 -5.20
C LEU A 146 -13.93 23.21 -6.49
N GLU A 147 -13.16 24.12 -7.10
CA GLU A 147 -13.58 24.81 -8.33
C GLU A 147 -13.83 23.83 -9.50
N CYS A 148 -12.95 22.83 -9.66
CA CYS A 148 -13.15 21.77 -10.65
C CYS A 148 -14.40 20.93 -10.37
N LEU A 149 -14.64 20.60 -9.11
CA LEU A 149 -15.82 19.85 -8.70
C LEU A 149 -17.11 20.63 -8.99
N MET A 150 -17.15 21.91 -8.61
CA MET A 150 -18.27 22.81 -8.89
C MET A 150 -18.54 22.92 -10.39
N TRP A 151 -17.47 23.12 -11.18
CA TRP A 151 -17.59 23.23 -12.63
C TRP A 151 -18.10 21.93 -13.25
N ALA A 152 -17.53 20.77 -12.87
CA ALA A 152 -17.96 19.47 -13.36
C ALA A 152 -19.44 19.22 -13.03
N ARG A 153 -19.87 19.56 -11.81
CA ARG A 153 -21.26 19.39 -11.37
C ARG A 153 -22.23 20.28 -12.16
N ALA A 154 -21.88 21.55 -12.37
CA ALA A 154 -22.67 22.48 -13.17
C ALA A 154 -22.88 22.03 -14.63
N HIS A 155 -22.00 21.16 -15.14
CA HIS A 155 -22.06 20.61 -16.51
C HIS A 155 -22.55 19.15 -16.55
N GLY A 156 -23.29 18.73 -15.53
CA GLY A 156 -24.00 17.45 -15.50
C GLY A 156 -23.11 16.24 -15.23
N CYS A 157 -21.92 16.42 -14.64
CA CYS A 157 -21.14 15.28 -14.17
C CYS A 157 -21.91 14.53 -13.06
N PRO A 158 -22.07 13.20 -13.18
CA PRO A 158 -22.65 12.40 -12.11
C PRO A 158 -21.69 12.34 -10.92
N TRP A 159 -22.27 12.23 -9.72
CA TRP A 159 -21.57 11.97 -8.48
C TRP A 159 -22.31 10.91 -7.67
N GLY A 160 -21.68 10.44 -6.60
CA GLY A 160 -22.25 9.49 -5.65
C GLY A 160 -21.47 9.51 -4.34
N ILE A 161 -21.77 8.57 -3.45
CA ILE A 161 -21.21 8.45 -2.10
C ILE A 161 -19.68 8.60 -2.04
N HIS A 162 -18.97 8.06 -3.04
CA HIS A 162 -17.51 8.16 -3.15
C HIS A 162 -16.97 9.59 -3.24
N THR A 163 -17.78 10.57 -3.65
CA THR A 163 -17.36 11.98 -3.64
C THR A 163 -17.23 12.48 -2.21
N CYS A 164 -18.20 12.17 -1.34
CA CYS A 164 -18.15 12.47 0.09
C CYS A 164 -17.10 11.62 0.80
N HIS A 165 -17.00 10.31 0.52
CA HIS A 165 -15.95 9.44 1.07
C HIS A 165 -14.56 10.02 0.84
N LYS A 166 -14.23 10.37 -0.41
CA LYS A 166 -12.90 10.87 -0.77
C LYS A 166 -12.62 12.28 -0.25
N ALA A 167 -13.65 13.14 -0.13
CA ALA A 167 -13.50 14.42 0.56
C ALA A 167 -13.21 14.22 2.05
N ALA A 168 -13.89 13.25 2.69
CA ALA A 168 -13.76 12.94 4.10
C ALA A 168 -12.38 12.34 4.44
N GLU A 169 -11.97 11.31 3.69
CA GLU A 169 -10.68 10.61 3.81
C GLU A 169 -9.46 11.52 3.67
N HIS A 170 -9.57 12.59 2.89
CA HIS A 170 -8.45 13.51 2.63
C HIS A 170 -8.62 14.87 3.33
N GLY A 171 -9.64 15.03 4.18
CA GLY A 171 -9.76 16.17 5.08
C GLY A 171 -10.31 17.45 4.43
N HIS A 172 -10.92 17.34 3.25
CA HIS A 172 -11.40 18.48 2.47
C HIS A 172 -12.79 18.92 2.94
N LEU A 173 -12.87 19.46 4.16
CA LEU A 173 -14.13 19.85 4.81
C LEU A 173 -14.99 20.79 3.95
N GLU A 174 -14.40 21.79 3.31
CA GLU A 174 -15.15 22.75 2.48
C GLU A 174 -15.78 22.09 1.24
N ILE A 175 -15.11 21.09 0.67
CA ILE A 175 -15.67 20.28 -0.42
C ILE A 175 -16.84 19.45 0.09
N LEU A 176 -16.67 18.83 1.26
CA LEU A 176 -17.69 17.97 1.85
C LEU A 176 -18.96 18.76 2.19
N LYS A 177 -18.82 19.94 2.80
CA LYS A 177 -19.91 20.89 3.05
C LYS A 177 -20.64 21.24 1.77
N TRP A 178 -19.90 21.74 0.78
CA TRP A 178 -20.49 22.13 -0.50
C TRP A 178 -21.18 20.95 -1.20
N ALA A 179 -20.57 19.76 -1.21
CA ALA A 179 -21.14 18.57 -1.82
C ALA A 179 -22.45 18.17 -1.13
N HIS A 180 -22.48 18.17 0.20
CA HIS A 180 -23.69 17.84 0.98
C HIS A 180 -24.82 18.85 0.74
N GLU A 181 -24.53 20.15 0.81
CA GLU A 181 -25.50 21.23 0.56
C GLU A 181 -26.12 21.17 -0.84
N ASN A 182 -25.39 20.61 -1.81
CA ASN A 182 -25.85 20.46 -3.19
C ASN A 182 -26.45 19.06 -3.49
N GLY A 183 -26.67 18.24 -2.47
CA GLY A 183 -27.36 16.95 -2.58
C GLY A 183 -26.48 15.78 -3.03
N CYS A 184 -25.17 15.85 -2.80
CA CYS A 184 -24.32 14.66 -2.91
C CYS A 184 -24.67 13.69 -1.77
N PRO A 185 -24.96 12.42 -2.07
CA PRO A 185 -25.27 11.45 -1.03
C PRO A 185 -24.01 11.10 -0.22
N TRP A 186 -24.25 10.75 1.04
CA TRP A 186 -23.30 10.11 1.94
C TRP A 186 -23.98 8.94 2.66
N ASP A 187 -23.18 8.14 3.36
CA ASP A 187 -23.58 7.01 4.19
C ASP A 187 -22.64 6.88 5.41
N GLU A 188 -22.83 5.83 6.21
CA GLU A 188 -22.05 5.58 7.43
C GLU A 188 -20.54 5.49 7.20
N ASP A 189 -20.13 4.93 6.06
CA ASP A 189 -18.73 4.84 5.66
C ASP A 189 -18.07 6.21 5.51
N THR A 190 -18.84 7.29 5.32
CA THR A 190 -18.27 8.65 5.25
C THR A 190 -17.61 9.06 6.57
N CYS A 191 -18.17 8.64 7.71
CA CYS A 191 -17.52 8.83 9.02
C CYS A 191 -16.28 7.94 9.16
N GLN A 192 -16.36 6.68 8.72
CA GLN A 192 -15.20 5.77 8.70
C GLN A 192 -14.03 6.37 7.93
N HIS A 193 -14.26 6.88 6.71
CA HIS A 193 -13.22 7.48 5.88
C HIS A 193 -12.59 8.72 6.54
N ALA A 194 -13.39 9.59 7.18
CA ALA A 194 -12.84 10.72 7.94
C ALA A 194 -11.95 10.26 9.11
N ALA A 195 -12.32 9.16 9.76
CA ALA A 195 -11.56 8.56 10.84
C ALA A 195 -10.26 7.91 10.34
N GLU A 196 -10.29 7.16 9.25
CA GLU A 196 -9.13 6.58 8.57
C GLU A 196 -8.10 7.65 8.19
N GLY A 197 -8.57 8.76 7.59
CA GLY A 197 -7.73 9.88 7.19
C GLY A 197 -7.18 10.74 8.35
N GLY A 198 -7.63 10.53 9.59
CA GLY A 198 -7.17 11.33 10.73
C GLY A 198 -7.78 12.73 10.80
N HIS A 199 -8.97 12.94 10.23
CA HIS A 199 -9.58 14.27 10.09
C HIS A 199 -10.70 14.52 11.11
N LEU A 200 -10.33 14.79 12.36
CA LEU A 200 -11.27 15.00 13.48
C LEU A 200 -12.32 16.10 13.21
N GLU A 201 -11.94 17.24 12.65
CA GLU A 201 -12.89 18.33 12.37
C GLU A 201 -13.90 17.98 11.27
N VAL A 202 -13.50 17.14 10.31
CA VAL A 202 -14.43 16.58 9.33
C VAL A 202 -15.40 15.63 10.00
N LEU A 203 -14.91 14.76 10.87
CA LEU A 203 -15.74 13.80 11.59
C LEU A 203 -16.77 14.50 12.48
N LYS A 204 -16.36 15.51 13.25
CA LYS A 204 -17.27 16.34 14.06
C LYS A 204 -18.38 16.94 13.21
N TRP A 205 -18.01 17.59 12.10
CA TRP A 205 -18.98 18.21 11.21
C TRP A 205 -19.95 17.18 10.59
N LEU A 206 -19.45 16.01 10.17
CA LEU A 206 -20.30 14.92 9.67
C LEU A 206 -21.35 14.49 10.71
N ARG A 207 -20.92 14.35 11.97
CA ARG A 207 -21.80 13.97 13.08
C ARG A 207 -22.83 15.03 13.42
N GLU A 208 -22.43 16.29 13.46
CA GLU A 208 -23.32 17.44 13.68
C GLU A 208 -24.39 17.56 12.59
N ASN A 209 -24.11 17.06 11.38
CA ASN A 209 -25.03 17.08 10.23
C ASN A 209 -25.75 15.74 10.00
N GLY A 210 -25.70 14.82 10.96
CA GLY A 210 -26.52 13.60 10.96
C GLY A 210 -25.99 12.45 10.09
N CYS A 211 -24.71 12.47 9.71
CA CYS A 211 -24.08 11.29 9.09
C CYS A 211 -24.00 10.15 10.13
N PRO A 212 -24.51 8.94 9.83
CA PRO A 212 -24.47 7.80 10.76
C PRO A 212 -23.04 7.32 11.04
N TRP A 213 -22.87 6.58 12.14
CA TRP A 213 -21.60 5.94 12.48
C TRP A 213 -21.53 4.62 11.73
N ALA A 214 -20.41 4.31 11.09
CA ALA A 214 -20.11 2.94 10.71
C ALA A 214 -19.60 2.19 11.95
N SER A 215 -19.92 0.89 12.07
CA SER A 215 -19.42 0.06 13.18
C SER A 215 -17.88 0.01 13.25
N THR A 216 -17.25 0.16 12.09
CA THR A 216 -15.79 0.14 11.87
C THR A 216 -15.10 1.48 12.14
N THR A 217 -15.83 2.56 12.47
CA THR A 217 -15.22 3.90 12.62
C THR A 217 -14.16 3.93 13.74
N CYS A 218 -14.45 3.27 14.88
CA CYS A 218 -13.48 3.12 15.96
C CYS A 218 -12.31 2.20 15.57
N GLU A 219 -12.58 1.14 14.81
CA GLU A 219 -11.56 0.19 14.35
C GLU A 219 -10.52 0.88 13.47
N VAL A 220 -10.93 1.63 12.44
CA VAL A 220 -9.98 2.31 11.53
C VAL A 220 -9.23 3.46 12.21
N ALA A 221 -9.88 4.17 13.14
CA ALA A 221 -9.23 5.18 13.96
C ALA A 221 -8.12 4.55 14.83
N ALA A 222 -8.39 3.34 15.33
CA ALA A 222 -7.44 2.61 16.14
C ALA A 222 -6.27 2.06 15.30
N GLU A 223 -6.56 1.49 14.14
CA GLU A 223 -5.59 0.98 13.17
C GLU A 223 -4.58 2.03 12.72
N HIS A 224 -5.04 3.26 12.48
CA HIS A 224 -4.20 4.35 11.97
C HIS A 224 -3.63 5.25 13.08
N GLY A 225 -3.90 4.94 14.34
CA GLY A 225 -3.27 5.61 15.48
C GLY A 225 -3.90 6.95 15.85
N HIS A 226 -5.11 7.24 15.35
CA HIS A 226 -5.79 8.52 15.54
C HIS A 226 -6.52 8.57 16.89
N LEU A 227 -5.75 8.62 17.98
CA LEU A 227 -6.27 8.57 19.36
C LEU A 227 -7.38 9.60 19.64
N GLU A 228 -7.21 10.85 19.21
CA GLU A 228 -8.20 11.90 19.46
C GLU A 228 -9.51 11.67 18.70
N ILE A 229 -9.45 11.00 17.55
CA ILE A 229 -10.65 10.56 16.82
C ILE A 229 -11.33 9.40 17.52
N LEU A 230 -10.56 8.41 17.98
CA LEU A 230 -11.11 7.28 18.72
C LEU A 230 -11.82 7.75 20.00
N LYS A 231 -11.21 8.67 20.75
CA LYS A 231 -11.82 9.35 21.91
C LYS A 231 -13.15 9.99 21.55
N TYR A 232 -13.14 10.87 20.55
CA TYR A 232 -14.33 11.58 20.12
C TYR A 232 -15.45 10.62 19.65
N ALA A 233 -15.11 9.62 18.84
CA ALA A 233 -16.07 8.64 18.34
C ALA A 233 -16.71 7.86 19.49
N HIS A 234 -15.91 7.37 20.43
CA HIS A 234 -16.41 6.64 21.60
C HIS A 234 -17.31 7.51 22.49
N GLU A 235 -16.86 8.73 22.83
CA GLU A 235 -17.62 9.69 23.65
C GLU A 235 -18.96 10.09 23.02
N ASN A 236 -19.07 9.99 21.69
CA ASN A 236 -20.29 10.29 20.91
C ASN A 236 -21.06 9.03 20.49
N GLY A 237 -20.86 7.92 21.19
CA GLY A 237 -21.67 6.71 21.07
C GLY A 237 -21.40 5.90 19.80
N CYS A 238 -20.24 6.04 19.17
CA CYS A 238 -19.81 5.09 18.16
C CYS A 238 -19.60 3.72 18.83
N PRO A 239 -20.18 2.63 18.30
CA PRO A 239 -19.93 1.31 18.84
C PRO A 239 -18.46 0.93 18.63
N TRP A 240 -17.96 0.11 19.54
CA TRP A 240 -16.65 -0.54 19.47
C TRP A 240 -16.74 -1.95 20.05
N ASP A 241 -15.80 -2.80 19.67
CA ASP A 241 -15.71 -4.18 20.15
C ASP A 241 -14.24 -4.64 20.24
N ALA A 242 -14.02 -5.95 20.40
CA ALA A 242 -12.67 -6.50 20.55
C ALA A 242 -11.78 -6.26 19.32
N VAL A 243 -12.38 -6.04 18.14
CA VAL A 243 -11.67 -5.71 16.91
C VAL A 243 -11.01 -4.34 17.02
N THR A 244 -11.56 -3.39 17.79
CA THR A 244 -10.92 -2.08 17.98
C THR A 244 -9.56 -2.19 18.65
N CYS A 245 -9.42 -3.02 19.70
CA CYS A 245 -8.12 -3.30 20.32
C CYS A 245 -7.18 -4.08 19.38
N CYS A 246 -7.74 -5.05 18.64
CA CYS A 246 -7.00 -5.80 17.62
C CYS A 246 -6.37 -4.86 16.58
N MET A 247 -7.15 -3.92 16.04
CA MET A 247 -6.69 -2.96 15.04
C MET A 247 -5.64 -1.99 15.60
N ALA A 248 -5.77 -1.55 16.85
CA ALA A 248 -4.69 -0.79 17.50
C ALA A 248 -3.37 -1.58 17.55
N ALA A 249 -3.44 -2.90 17.77
CA ALA A 249 -2.29 -3.79 17.77
C ALA A 249 -1.73 -4.04 16.35
N VAL A 250 -2.58 -4.14 15.33
CA VAL A 250 -2.20 -4.19 13.90
C VAL A 250 -1.38 -2.95 13.52
N GLY A 251 -1.87 -1.75 13.85
CA GLY A 251 -1.17 -0.48 13.59
C GLY A 251 0.05 -0.22 14.48
N GLY A 252 0.27 -1.04 15.51
CA GLY A 252 1.36 -0.85 16.47
C GLY A 252 1.18 0.34 17.41
N HIS A 253 -0.05 0.83 17.56
CA HIS A 253 -0.37 2.04 18.30
C HIS A 253 -0.66 1.74 19.78
N VAL A 254 0.39 1.48 20.55
CA VAL A 254 0.26 1.08 21.98
C VAL A 254 -0.50 2.10 22.83
N GLU A 255 -0.37 3.41 22.57
CA GLU A 255 -1.09 4.45 23.33
C GLU A 255 -2.60 4.45 23.02
N VAL A 256 -2.98 4.09 21.79
CA VAL A 256 -4.38 3.87 21.41
C VAL A 256 -4.92 2.62 22.10
N LEU A 257 -4.17 1.52 22.05
CA LEU A 257 -4.53 0.26 22.70
C LEU A 257 -4.71 0.43 24.22
N LYS A 258 -3.77 1.14 24.87
CA LYS A 258 -3.85 1.52 26.28
C LYS A 258 -5.13 2.27 26.58
N TRP A 259 -5.36 3.37 25.88
CA TRP A 259 -6.52 4.21 26.13
C TRP A 259 -7.84 3.47 25.89
N ALA A 260 -7.95 2.72 24.78
CA ALA A 260 -9.14 1.92 24.48
C ALA A 260 -9.43 0.92 25.61
N ARG A 261 -8.40 0.22 26.10
CA ARG A 261 -8.54 -0.75 27.18
C ARG A 261 -8.93 -0.10 28.51
N GLU A 262 -8.26 1.00 28.88
CA GLU A 262 -8.55 1.76 30.11
C GLU A 262 -9.98 2.32 30.14
N ASN A 263 -10.58 2.55 28.96
CA ASN A 263 -11.96 3.03 28.81
C ASN A 263 -12.97 1.90 28.56
N GLY A 264 -12.59 0.64 28.80
CA GLY A 264 -13.51 -0.49 28.81
C GLY A 264 -13.76 -1.14 27.45
N CYS A 265 -12.96 -0.82 26.42
CA CYS A 265 -12.99 -1.58 25.18
C CYS A 265 -12.63 -3.06 25.47
N PRO A 266 -13.44 -4.03 24.99
CA PRO A 266 -13.07 -5.43 25.10
C PRO A 266 -11.85 -5.74 24.23
N TRP A 267 -11.23 -6.88 24.51
CA TRP A 267 -10.17 -7.49 23.72
C TRP A 267 -10.28 -9.02 23.84
N ASP A 268 -9.56 -9.75 23.00
CA ASP A 268 -9.44 -11.21 23.06
C ASP A 268 -8.09 -11.66 22.49
N SER A 269 -7.86 -12.97 22.35
CA SER A 269 -6.59 -13.53 21.87
C SER A 269 -6.11 -12.96 20.54
N ARG A 270 -7.04 -12.52 19.68
CA ARG A 270 -6.71 -11.90 18.38
C ARG A 270 -5.88 -10.64 18.53
N THR A 271 -5.99 -9.92 19.64
CA THR A 271 -5.16 -8.72 19.90
C THR A 271 -3.68 -9.08 20.05
N CYS A 272 -3.37 -10.18 20.74
CA CYS A 272 -2.00 -10.68 20.85
C CYS A 272 -1.51 -11.25 19.51
N THR A 273 -2.33 -12.04 18.82
CA THR A 273 -2.00 -12.62 17.51
C THR A 273 -1.70 -11.51 16.48
N ALA A 274 -2.56 -10.49 16.37
CA ALA A 274 -2.34 -9.35 15.48
C ALA A 274 -1.05 -8.56 15.80
N ALA A 275 -0.73 -8.41 17.09
CA ALA A 275 0.53 -7.78 17.49
C ALA A 275 1.77 -8.59 17.04
N VAL A 276 1.67 -9.92 16.96
CA VAL A 276 2.73 -10.78 16.42
C VAL A 276 2.79 -10.65 14.91
N GLU A 277 1.67 -10.81 14.21
CA GLU A 277 1.56 -10.78 12.74
C GLU A 277 2.16 -9.50 12.15
N HIS A 278 1.90 -8.35 12.77
CA HIS A 278 2.39 -7.04 12.31
C HIS A 278 3.68 -6.57 13.01
N VAL A 279 4.39 -7.47 13.70
CA VAL A 279 5.70 -7.21 14.32
C VAL A 279 5.68 -6.03 15.30
N ASN A 280 4.66 -6.01 16.16
CA ASN A 280 4.43 -4.97 17.17
C ASN A 280 4.66 -5.51 18.59
N PRO A 281 5.93 -5.83 18.97
CA PRO A 281 6.24 -6.44 20.27
C PRO A 281 5.90 -5.54 21.45
N VAL A 282 5.80 -4.21 21.25
CA VAL A 282 5.39 -3.26 22.28
C VAL A 282 3.91 -3.46 22.63
N CYS A 283 3.04 -3.60 21.61
CA CYS A 283 1.62 -3.90 21.82
C CYS A 283 1.43 -5.30 22.42
N LEU A 284 2.15 -6.30 21.89
CA LEU A 284 2.10 -7.68 22.41
C LEU A 284 2.45 -7.75 23.90
N LYS A 285 3.61 -7.20 24.27
CA LYS A 285 4.09 -7.20 25.66
C LYS A 285 3.11 -6.48 26.58
N TRP A 286 2.67 -5.29 26.17
CA TRP A 286 1.74 -4.50 26.98
C TRP A 286 0.39 -5.21 27.14
N ALA A 287 -0.18 -5.75 26.05
CA ALA A 287 -1.46 -6.46 26.09
C ALA A 287 -1.37 -7.67 27.02
N HIS A 288 -0.33 -8.49 26.89
CA HIS A 288 -0.10 -9.64 27.77
C HIS A 288 0.06 -9.24 29.25
N GLU A 289 0.93 -8.26 29.54
CA GLU A 289 1.18 -7.79 30.91
C GLU A 289 -0.08 -7.23 31.59
N ASN A 290 -1.06 -6.81 30.80
CA ASN A 290 -2.34 -6.28 31.28
C ASN A 290 -3.50 -7.29 31.18
N GLY A 291 -3.19 -8.57 30.92
CA GLY A 291 -4.16 -9.67 31.01
C GLY A 291 -4.95 -9.95 29.73
N CYS A 292 -4.47 -9.49 28.57
CA CYS A 292 -4.97 -9.99 27.29
C CYS A 292 -4.60 -11.48 27.16
N THR A 293 -5.58 -12.29 26.78
CA THR A 293 -5.36 -13.72 26.53
C THR A 293 -4.56 -13.93 25.25
N TRP A 294 -4.01 -15.12 25.09
CA TRP A 294 -3.47 -15.65 23.85
C TRP A 294 -3.81 -17.15 23.79
N ASP A 295 -3.72 -17.71 22.59
CA ASP A 295 -3.95 -19.12 22.30
C ASP A 295 -2.80 -19.64 21.41
N GLU A 296 -2.91 -20.90 20.98
CA GLU A 296 -1.90 -21.56 20.16
C GLU A 296 -1.62 -20.80 18.87
N GLU A 297 -2.63 -20.08 18.35
CA GLU A 297 -2.52 -19.28 17.14
C GLU A 297 -1.47 -18.18 17.28
N THR A 298 -1.39 -17.51 18.44
CA THR A 298 -0.36 -16.49 18.69
C THR A 298 1.06 -17.06 18.52
N CYS A 299 1.28 -18.29 18.98
CA CYS A 299 2.55 -19.00 18.82
C CYS A 299 2.77 -19.50 17.38
N ASN A 300 1.71 -20.00 16.73
CA ASN A 300 1.73 -20.42 15.33
C ASN A 300 2.10 -19.26 14.40
N THR A 301 1.51 -18.08 14.58
CA THR A 301 1.82 -16.88 13.77
C THR A 301 3.28 -16.47 13.89
N ALA A 302 3.87 -16.54 15.09
CA ALA A 302 5.30 -16.25 15.28
C ALA A 302 6.19 -17.28 14.57
N ALA A 303 5.78 -18.55 14.56
CA ALA A 303 6.47 -19.64 13.89
C ALA A 303 6.36 -19.55 12.36
N GLU A 304 5.17 -19.24 11.84
CA GLU A 304 4.87 -19.06 10.41
C GLU A 304 5.66 -17.92 9.78
N ASN A 305 5.86 -16.82 10.51
CA ASN A 305 6.56 -15.64 10.01
C ASN A 305 8.05 -15.61 10.34
N GLY A 306 8.58 -16.63 11.02
CA GLY A 306 10.01 -16.72 11.31
C GLY A 306 10.51 -15.79 12.41
N TYR A 307 9.62 -15.30 13.29
CA TYR A 307 9.96 -14.35 14.36
C TYR A 307 10.57 -15.04 15.59
N LEU A 308 11.77 -15.60 15.44
CA LEU A 308 12.43 -16.45 16.46
C LEU A 308 12.48 -15.82 17.86
N GLU A 309 12.82 -14.54 17.98
CA GLU A 309 12.95 -13.89 19.29
C GLU A 309 11.58 -13.62 19.95
N ILE A 310 10.54 -13.33 19.15
CA ILE A 310 9.16 -13.22 19.65
C ILE A 310 8.64 -14.61 20.04
N PHE A 311 8.93 -15.63 19.22
CA PHE A 311 8.57 -17.03 19.48
C PHE A 311 9.13 -17.54 20.82
N LYS A 312 10.44 -17.32 21.05
CA LYS A 312 11.08 -17.66 22.34
C LYS A 312 10.43 -16.93 23.50
N TRP A 313 10.18 -15.63 23.35
CA TRP A 313 9.54 -14.83 24.40
C TRP A 313 8.12 -15.32 24.70
N LEU A 314 7.33 -15.68 23.69
CA LEU A 314 5.99 -16.25 23.85
C LEU A 314 6.05 -17.55 24.67
N HIS A 315 6.97 -18.45 24.34
CA HIS A 315 7.18 -19.67 25.11
C HIS A 315 7.60 -19.39 26.56
N GLU A 316 8.56 -18.49 26.79
CA GLU A 316 8.99 -18.09 28.14
C GLU A 316 7.85 -17.54 29.01
N LYS A 317 6.84 -16.93 28.38
CA LYS A 317 5.64 -16.43 29.04
C LYS A 317 4.49 -17.43 29.11
N GLY A 318 4.67 -18.64 28.58
CA GLY A 318 3.67 -19.70 28.62
C GLY A 318 2.54 -19.56 27.61
N CYS A 319 2.80 -18.96 26.45
CA CYS A 319 1.93 -19.11 25.27
C CYS A 319 1.82 -20.59 24.91
N PRO A 320 0.61 -21.14 24.76
CA PRO A 320 0.44 -22.53 24.39
C PRO A 320 0.91 -22.75 22.95
N TRP A 321 1.34 -23.97 22.65
CA TRP A 321 1.72 -24.41 21.32
C TRP A 321 1.14 -25.81 21.05
N ASN A 322 1.11 -26.22 19.80
CA ASN A 322 0.60 -27.53 19.40
C ASN A 322 1.42 -28.10 18.22
N ALA A 323 0.98 -29.21 17.62
CA ALA A 323 1.69 -29.82 16.50
C ALA A 323 1.74 -28.89 15.28
N ASP A 324 0.71 -28.06 15.10
CA ASP A 324 0.64 -27.07 14.02
C ASP A 324 1.79 -26.07 14.10
N THR A 325 2.24 -25.70 15.31
CA THR A 325 3.37 -24.79 15.51
C THR A 325 4.65 -25.30 14.81
N CYS A 326 4.95 -26.59 14.93
CA CYS A 326 6.06 -27.22 14.21
C CYS A 326 5.76 -27.32 12.71
N ALA A 327 4.53 -27.65 12.33
CA ALA A 327 4.14 -27.81 10.92
C ALA A 327 4.23 -26.49 10.15
N VAL A 328 3.78 -25.36 10.70
CA VAL A 328 3.89 -24.05 10.06
C VAL A 328 5.33 -23.57 9.97
N ALA A 329 6.15 -23.79 11.01
CA ALA A 329 7.59 -23.50 10.95
C ALA A 329 8.28 -24.29 9.82
N ALA A 330 7.91 -25.57 9.64
CA ALA A 330 8.44 -26.41 8.58
C ALA A 330 7.97 -25.97 7.18
N ARG A 331 6.67 -25.69 7.03
CA ARG A 331 6.04 -25.26 5.77
C ARG A 331 6.64 -23.96 5.23
N HIS A 332 7.00 -23.03 6.12
CA HIS A 332 7.50 -21.69 5.76
C HIS A 332 9.02 -21.58 5.79
N GLY A 333 9.76 -22.69 5.95
CA GLY A 333 11.21 -22.64 5.81
C GLY A 333 11.98 -22.21 7.07
N HIS A 334 11.34 -22.17 8.24
CA HIS A 334 11.91 -21.61 9.48
C HIS A 334 12.62 -22.66 10.34
N LEU A 335 13.71 -23.23 9.81
CA LEU A 335 14.50 -24.27 10.47
C LEU A 335 14.94 -23.93 11.91
N ALA A 336 15.32 -22.68 12.17
CA ALA A 336 15.76 -22.25 13.51
C ALA A 336 14.63 -22.32 14.53
N ILE A 337 13.39 -22.00 14.13
CA ILE A 337 12.20 -22.12 14.99
C ILE A 337 11.86 -23.60 15.18
N LEU A 338 11.83 -24.39 14.11
CA LEU A 338 11.53 -25.82 14.19
C LEU A 338 12.49 -26.56 15.13
N LYS A 339 13.81 -26.32 15.00
CA LYS A 339 14.84 -26.88 15.87
C LYS A 339 14.57 -26.53 17.33
N TRP A 340 14.38 -25.24 17.59
CA TRP A 340 14.21 -24.75 18.94
C TRP A 340 12.89 -25.23 19.57
N ALA A 341 11.79 -25.23 18.82
CA ALA A 341 10.49 -25.74 19.26
C ALA A 341 10.58 -27.24 19.62
N HIS A 342 11.21 -28.04 18.77
CA HIS A 342 11.44 -29.47 19.05
C HIS A 342 12.29 -29.70 20.30
N GLU A 343 13.42 -29.00 20.41
CA GLU A 343 14.33 -29.11 21.57
C GLU A 343 13.67 -28.72 22.89
N ASN A 344 12.63 -27.87 22.85
CA ASN A 344 11.85 -27.45 24.02
C ASN A 344 10.53 -28.23 24.19
N GLY A 345 10.35 -29.32 23.44
CA GLY A 345 9.24 -30.27 23.64
C GLY A 345 7.92 -29.88 22.97
N CYS A 346 7.94 -29.01 21.97
CA CYS A 346 6.78 -28.79 21.11
C CYS A 346 6.45 -30.09 20.36
N PRO A 347 5.19 -30.56 20.37
CA PRO A 347 4.81 -31.76 19.63
C PRO A 347 4.97 -31.54 18.12
N TRP A 348 5.17 -32.64 17.40
CA TRP A 348 5.12 -32.71 15.94
C TRP A 348 4.46 -34.01 15.51
N ASP A 349 3.94 -34.06 14.29
CA ASP A 349 3.25 -35.22 13.76
C ASP A 349 3.58 -35.44 12.27
N GLU A 350 2.78 -36.29 11.60
CA GLU A 350 2.93 -36.54 10.17
C GLU A 350 2.78 -35.27 9.32
N GLU A 351 2.00 -34.28 9.77
CA GLU A 351 1.83 -33.02 9.05
C GLU A 351 3.11 -32.19 9.08
N THR A 352 3.84 -32.16 10.19
CA THR A 352 5.14 -31.48 10.26
C THR A 352 6.12 -32.04 9.22
N CYS A 353 6.19 -33.36 9.08
CA CYS A 353 7.07 -34.00 8.10
C CYS A 353 6.56 -33.79 6.67
N ALA A 354 5.24 -33.86 6.44
CA ALA A 354 4.63 -33.54 5.16
C ALA A 354 4.91 -32.10 4.72
N ALA A 355 4.76 -31.15 5.63
CA ALA A 355 5.01 -29.73 5.42
C ALA A 355 6.48 -29.48 5.08
N ALA A 356 7.41 -30.10 5.81
CA ALA A 356 8.84 -30.02 5.53
C ALA A 356 9.21 -30.55 4.13
N ALA A 357 8.49 -31.57 3.64
CA ALA A 357 8.71 -32.15 2.30
C ALA A 357 8.02 -31.36 1.17
N ALA A 358 6.93 -30.66 1.48
CA ALA A 358 6.12 -29.91 0.52
C ALA A 358 6.57 -28.45 0.36
N ALA A 359 7.27 -27.90 1.37
CA ALA A 359 7.99 -26.64 1.23
C ALA A 359 9.00 -26.79 0.06
N ASP A 360 9.07 -25.80 -0.83
CA ASP A 360 9.86 -25.85 -2.06
C ASP A 360 11.26 -26.46 -1.87
N CYS A 361 11.86 -26.99 -2.95
CA CYS A 361 13.15 -27.69 -2.99
C CYS A 361 14.34 -26.94 -2.32
N GLU A 362 14.17 -25.71 -1.85
CA GLU A 362 15.13 -24.92 -1.10
C GLU A 362 15.21 -25.28 0.40
N TYR A 363 14.27 -26.06 0.95
CA TYR A 363 14.21 -26.37 2.40
C TYR A 363 14.57 -27.82 2.77
N HIS A 364 15.42 -28.48 1.97
CA HIS A 364 15.86 -29.87 2.21
C HIS A 364 16.41 -30.10 3.63
N ASP A 365 17.06 -29.10 4.21
CA ASP A 365 17.60 -29.17 5.57
C ASP A 365 16.51 -29.36 6.63
N ILE A 366 15.29 -28.86 6.38
CA ILE A 366 14.15 -28.98 7.29
C ILE A 366 13.59 -30.39 7.27
N PHE A 367 13.38 -30.95 6.08
CA PHE A 367 12.92 -32.32 5.93
C PHE A 367 13.93 -33.32 6.50
N ASN A 368 15.22 -33.13 6.21
CA ASN A 368 16.29 -33.96 6.76
C ASN A 368 16.31 -33.86 8.29
N TYR A 369 16.25 -32.66 8.85
CA TYR A 369 16.21 -32.47 10.30
C TYR A 369 14.99 -33.17 10.94
N ALA A 370 13.79 -32.96 10.41
CA ALA A 370 12.58 -33.58 10.95
C ALA A 370 12.67 -35.12 10.91
N ARG A 371 13.11 -35.68 9.78
CA ARG A 371 13.29 -37.13 9.61
C ARG A 371 14.34 -37.72 10.55
N GLU A 372 15.51 -37.08 10.65
CA GLU A 372 16.64 -37.54 11.48
C GLU A 372 16.32 -37.50 12.98
N ASN A 373 15.44 -36.60 13.40
CA ASN A 373 15.04 -36.44 14.80
C ASN A 373 13.73 -37.18 15.15
N GLY A 374 13.22 -38.02 14.24
CA GLY A 374 12.11 -38.94 14.53
C GLY A 374 10.70 -38.34 14.37
N CYS A 375 10.54 -37.29 13.55
CA CYS A 375 9.22 -36.83 13.12
C CYS A 375 8.53 -37.95 12.30
N PRO A 376 7.25 -38.28 12.58
CA PRO A 376 6.51 -39.29 11.83
C PRO A 376 6.46 -38.96 10.33
N VAL A 377 6.79 -39.92 9.46
CA VAL A 377 6.79 -39.72 8.00
C VAL A 377 5.50 -40.28 7.40
N PRO A 378 4.70 -39.50 6.64
CA PRO A 378 3.54 -40.03 5.94
C PRO A 378 3.91 -41.14 4.96
N ARG A 379 3.04 -42.17 4.84
CA ARG A 379 3.28 -43.33 3.96
C ARG A 379 3.57 -42.99 2.49
N TYR A 380 3.05 -41.89 1.98
CA TYR A 380 3.30 -41.46 0.60
C TYR A 380 4.68 -40.82 0.41
N LEU A 381 5.33 -40.35 1.48
CA LEU A 381 6.70 -39.82 1.50
C LEU A 381 7.75 -40.87 1.90
N GLU A 382 7.35 -42.03 2.45
CA GLU A 382 8.28 -43.14 2.73
C GLU A 382 9.11 -43.55 1.49
N ARG A 383 8.53 -43.41 0.28
CA ARG A 383 9.21 -43.70 -1.00
C ARG A 383 10.05 -42.54 -1.55
N TRP A 384 9.83 -41.31 -1.08
CA TRP A 384 10.64 -40.16 -1.48
C TRP A 384 12.08 -40.29 -0.95
N GLY A 385 12.24 -40.77 0.28
CA GLY A 385 13.55 -41.04 0.89
C GLY A 385 14.38 -42.12 0.19
N GLU A 386 13.76 -43.03 -0.57
CA GLU A 386 14.46 -44.04 -1.37
C GLU A 386 14.91 -43.51 -2.75
N MET A 387 14.30 -42.43 -3.26
CA MET A 387 14.68 -41.81 -4.53
C MET A 387 15.82 -40.81 -4.39
N ASP A 388 15.94 -40.13 -3.25
CA ASP A 388 16.93 -39.07 -3.03
C ASP A 388 18.35 -39.58 -2.74
N GLY A 389 18.46 -40.87 -2.35
CA GLY A 389 19.74 -41.61 -2.36
C GLY A 389 20.37 -41.73 -3.76
N ARG A 390 19.72 -41.28 -4.82
CA ARG A 390 20.25 -41.20 -6.19
C ARG A 390 20.66 -39.80 -6.65
N PHE A 391 20.35 -38.73 -5.91
CA PHE A 391 20.73 -37.36 -6.29
C PHE A 391 21.94 -36.79 -5.53
N LEU A 392 22.40 -37.45 -4.45
CA LEU A 392 23.67 -37.11 -3.77
C LEU A 392 24.93 -37.72 -4.44
N GLY A 393 24.91 -37.84 -5.76
CA GLY A 393 26.04 -38.32 -6.53
C GLY A 393 26.05 -37.72 -7.92
N HIS A 394 26.44 -36.44 -8.04
CA HIS A 394 27.27 -35.94 -9.14
C HIS A 394 27.87 -34.56 -8.83
#